data_AF-A0A5B0AB31-F1
#
_entry.id   AF-A0A5B0AB31-F1
#
_cell.length_a   1.000
_cell.length_b   1.000
_cell.length_c   1.000
_cell.angle_alpha   90.00
_cell.angle_beta   90.00
_cell.angle_gamma   90.00
#
_symmetry.space_group_name_H-M   'P 1'
#
loop_
_entity.id
_entity.type
_entity.pdbx_description
1 polymer ?
#
loop_
_entity_poly.entity_id
_entity_poly.type
_entity_poly.pdbx_seq_one_letter_code
_entity_poly.pdbx_strand_id
1 'polypeptide(L)'
;MLQQMQAADADIAGTPMRLTQTVHLFEQVPYFDAPYDKDTWRAWLQSAARIEAAHRTTIAWLRSRMPGYPQLPAPQLAPGTALTTTEYTFRLAWQPGERAAGLQMQRLPPSTARQLQATPDQARSLEESARTLASALQTSQEWQRLAAARRALDESSRNALRQTRARLRQRLSDAVIDAHEPSKALERHNYRCTVLTEEIEQLTGPAQEFTDAFDAADRLVELAASDVFGQLTIHGRPLLLQHATDIDLEPGTPRRAHFTVPYDPWLDTGELIQIDDPLVMDTSLLTRTTVSLGPGPSRLSAQILPGTASLWDATPHRPI
;
A
#
# COMPACT_ATOMS: atom_id res chain seq x y z
N MET A 1 -7.69 5.32 19.50
CA MET A 1 -8.83 4.43 19.19
C MET A 1 -8.73 3.80 17.81
N LEU A 2 -8.17 4.49 16.80
CA LEU A 2 -7.97 3.92 15.45
C LEU A 2 -6.53 3.49 15.12
N GLN A 3 -5.57 3.99 15.90
CA GLN A 3 -4.15 3.67 15.81
C GLN A 3 -3.86 2.23 16.27
N GLN A 4 -4.43 1.82 17.42
CA GLN A 4 -4.36 0.45 17.96
C GLN A 4 -5.01 -0.66 17.10
N MET A 5 -5.58 -0.32 15.95
CA MET A 5 -6.24 -1.26 15.03
C MET A 5 -5.56 -1.36 13.67
N GLN A 6 -4.49 -0.60 13.44
CA GLN A 6 -3.55 -1.00 12.42
C GLN A 6 -2.72 -2.15 12.99
N ALA A 7 -2.76 -3.28 12.28
CA ALA A 7 -1.70 -4.27 12.30
C ALA A 7 -1.62 -5.23 13.51
N ALA A 8 -2.74 -5.90 13.81
CA ALA A 8 -2.65 -7.12 14.61
C ALA A 8 -2.35 -8.40 13.78
N ASP A 9 -2.14 -8.30 12.46
CA ASP A 9 -1.48 -9.37 11.66
C ASP A 9 -1.10 -8.91 10.24
N ALA A 10 -0.48 -7.73 10.13
CA ALA A 10 -0.12 -7.14 8.84
C ALA A 10 1.36 -6.81 8.71
N ASP A 11 2.29 -7.58 9.31
CA ASP A 11 3.75 -7.57 9.07
C ASP A 11 4.26 -6.29 8.34
N ILE A 12 4.21 -5.07 8.90
CA ILE A 12 4.69 -4.47 10.16
C ILE A 12 6.22 -4.38 10.23
N ALA A 13 6.86 -4.12 9.09
CA ALA A 13 8.20 -3.54 9.08
C ALA A 13 8.33 -2.53 7.93
N GLY A 14 7.72 -1.36 8.08
CA GLY A 14 8.22 -0.13 7.46
C GLY A 14 7.58 0.32 6.16
N THR A 15 6.25 0.43 6.06
CA THR A 15 5.58 1.28 5.05
C THR A 15 4.14 1.57 5.47
N PRO A 16 3.51 2.69 5.02
CA PRO A 16 2.21 3.12 5.52
C PRO A 16 1.11 2.11 5.15
N MET A 17 -0.02 2.17 5.85
CA MET A 17 -1.21 1.34 5.66
C MET A 17 -1.47 0.98 4.19
N ARG A 18 -1.07 -0.24 3.81
CA ARG A 18 -1.37 -0.84 2.51
C ARG A 18 -2.79 -1.39 2.57
N LEU A 19 -3.75 -0.61 2.06
CA LEU A 19 -5.14 -1.05 1.86
C LEU A 19 -5.21 -1.99 0.65
N THR A 20 -4.68 -3.20 0.82
CA THR A 20 -4.43 -4.15 -0.27
C THR A 20 -5.26 -5.43 -0.15
N GLN A 21 -6.59 -5.32 0.08
CA GLN A 21 -7.55 -6.40 0.37
C GLN A 21 -7.58 -6.87 1.83
N THR A 22 -7.13 -6.09 2.80
CA THR A 22 -7.08 -6.58 4.20
C THR A 22 -8.30 -6.21 5.02
N VAL A 23 -9.13 -5.25 4.60
CA VAL A 23 -10.31 -4.82 5.41
C VAL A 23 -11.28 -5.97 5.64
N HIS A 24 -11.56 -6.78 4.61
CA HIS A 24 -12.42 -7.95 4.74
C HIS A 24 -11.84 -9.06 5.64
N LEU A 25 -10.51 -9.12 5.81
CA LEU A 25 -9.88 -10.07 6.72
C LEU A 25 -10.09 -9.66 8.18
N PHE A 26 -10.12 -8.35 8.48
CA PHE A 26 -10.47 -7.85 9.81
C PHE A 26 -11.91 -8.18 10.23
N GLU A 27 -12.83 -8.46 9.29
CA GLU A 27 -14.16 -8.99 9.63
C GLU A 27 -14.12 -10.41 10.21
N GLN A 28 -13.04 -11.16 9.91
CA GLN A 28 -12.90 -12.58 10.26
C GLN A 28 -12.03 -12.81 11.49
N VAL A 29 -11.29 -11.78 11.96
CA VAL A 29 -10.45 -11.91 13.15
C VAL A 29 -11.37 -11.98 14.38
N PRO A 30 -11.37 -13.11 15.12
CA PRO A 30 -12.14 -13.19 16.36
C PRO A 30 -11.62 -12.11 17.30
N TYR A 31 -12.55 -11.32 17.85
CA TYR A 31 -12.32 -10.20 18.77
C TYR A 31 -10.96 -10.31 19.47
N PHE A 32 -10.01 -9.42 19.12
CA PHE A 32 -8.93 -9.13 20.04
C PHE A 32 -9.59 -8.80 21.38
N ASP A 33 -9.07 -9.31 22.49
CA ASP A 33 -9.52 -9.05 23.88
C ASP A 33 -9.43 -7.56 24.28
N ALA A 34 -9.40 -6.67 23.30
CA ALA A 34 -9.43 -5.25 23.44
C ALA A 34 -10.86 -4.78 23.78
N PRO A 35 -10.98 -3.78 24.67
CA PRO A 35 -12.25 -3.32 25.24
C PRO A 35 -12.99 -2.40 24.25
N TYR A 36 -13.34 -2.89 23.06
CA TYR A 36 -13.98 -2.10 22.03
C TYR A 36 -15.51 -2.29 22.02
N ASP A 37 -16.22 -1.17 21.95
CA ASP A 37 -17.64 -1.14 21.63
C ASP A 37 -17.89 -1.69 20.21
N LYS A 38 -18.83 -2.63 20.08
CA LYS A 38 -19.13 -3.33 18.82
C LYS A 38 -19.63 -2.38 17.74
N ASP A 39 -20.35 -1.33 18.11
CA ASP A 39 -20.91 -0.39 17.13
C ASP A 39 -19.81 0.55 16.61
N THR A 40 -18.91 0.97 17.48
CA THR A 40 -17.68 1.70 17.10
C THR A 40 -16.80 0.88 16.14
N TRP A 41 -16.59 -0.41 16.43
CA TRP A 41 -15.84 -1.33 15.55
C TRP A 41 -16.48 -1.48 14.17
N ARG A 42 -17.79 -1.70 14.11
CA ARG A 42 -18.53 -1.79 12.83
C ARG A 42 -18.48 -0.48 12.04
N ALA A 43 -18.66 0.66 12.71
CA ALA A 43 -18.59 1.96 12.07
C ALA A 43 -17.20 2.21 11.46
N TRP A 44 -16.15 1.78 12.14
CA TRP A 44 -14.80 1.82 11.59
C TRP A 44 -14.65 0.91 10.36
N LEU A 45 -15.02 -0.37 10.45
CA LEU A 45 -14.92 -1.31 9.33
C LEU A 45 -15.64 -0.77 8.08
N GLN A 46 -16.84 -0.20 8.25
CA GLN A 46 -17.57 0.44 7.16
C GLN A 46 -16.81 1.62 6.56
N SER A 47 -16.17 2.44 7.39
CA SER A 47 -15.35 3.55 6.91
C SER A 47 -14.10 3.09 6.18
N ALA A 48 -13.37 2.12 6.75
CA ALA A 48 -12.18 1.53 6.15
C ALA A 48 -12.49 0.88 4.80
N ALA A 49 -13.60 0.13 4.71
CA ALA A 49 -14.04 -0.50 3.47
C ALA A 49 -14.36 0.53 2.38
N ARG A 50 -14.97 1.67 2.73
CA ARG A 50 -15.22 2.77 1.77
C ARG A 50 -13.93 3.39 1.25
N ILE A 51 -12.96 3.60 2.13
CA ILE A 51 -11.65 4.17 1.75
C ILE A 51 -10.88 3.19 0.88
N GLU A 52 -10.83 1.91 1.25
CA GLU A 52 -10.23 0.87 0.44
C GLU A 52 -10.90 0.79 -0.95
N ALA A 53 -12.22 0.79 -1.02
CA ALA A 53 -12.93 0.75 -2.30
C ALA A 53 -12.61 1.98 -3.18
N ALA A 54 -12.57 3.18 -2.59
CA ALA A 54 -12.20 4.42 -3.27
C ALA A 54 -10.75 4.40 -3.77
N HIS A 55 -9.84 3.90 -2.93
CA HIS A 55 -8.42 3.73 -3.23
C HIS A 55 -8.21 2.74 -4.39
N ARG A 56 -8.76 1.54 -4.29
CA ARG A 56 -8.71 0.50 -5.32
C ARG A 56 -9.28 0.98 -6.66
N THR A 57 -10.40 1.69 -6.63
CA THR A 57 -11.01 2.24 -7.84
C THR A 57 -10.13 3.31 -8.50
N THR A 58 -9.46 4.13 -7.69
CA THR A 58 -8.51 5.14 -8.17
C THR A 58 -7.29 4.48 -8.80
N ILE A 59 -6.69 3.49 -8.15
CA ILE A 59 -5.57 2.70 -8.69
C ILE A 59 -5.92 2.06 -10.02
N ALA A 60 -7.07 1.38 -10.08
CA ALA A 60 -7.52 0.71 -11.29
C ALA A 60 -7.70 1.70 -12.44
N TRP A 61 -8.25 2.89 -12.13
CA TRP A 61 -8.36 3.96 -13.10
C TRP A 61 -6.99 4.51 -13.54
N LEU A 62 -6.01 4.67 -12.64
CA LEU A 62 -4.65 5.09 -13.00
C LEU A 62 -3.96 4.05 -13.90
N ARG A 63 -4.04 2.76 -13.55
CA ARG A 63 -3.57 1.64 -14.38
C ARG A 63 -4.21 1.62 -15.76
N SER A 64 -5.49 2.03 -15.87
CA SER A 64 -6.17 2.13 -17.15
C SER A 64 -5.55 3.13 -18.14
N ARG A 65 -4.68 4.03 -17.65
CA ARG A 65 -3.90 4.97 -18.47
C ARG A 65 -2.58 4.39 -19.00
N MET A 66 -2.22 3.16 -18.62
CA MET A 66 -0.97 2.52 -19.06
C MET A 66 -0.97 2.29 -20.57
N PRO A 67 0.17 2.44 -21.26
CA PRO A 67 0.30 2.12 -22.67
C PRO A 67 -0.07 0.67 -22.92
N GLY A 68 -1.20 0.47 -23.60
CA GLY A 68 -1.64 -0.86 -23.98
C GLY A 68 -2.68 -1.52 -23.10
N TYR A 69 -3.12 -0.84 -22.04
CA TYR A 69 -4.33 -1.24 -21.35
C TYR A 69 -5.55 -1.27 -22.31
N PRO A 70 -6.48 -2.25 -22.20
CA PRO A 70 -6.49 -3.37 -21.25
C PRO A 70 -5.72 -4.62 -21.73
N GLN A 71 -5.23 -4.61 -22.97
CA GLN A 71 -4.58 -5.75 -23.64
C GLN A 71 -3.07 -5.78 -23.41
N LEU A 72 -2.67 -5.76 -22.14
CA LEU A 72 -1.26 -5.84 -21.73
C LEU A 72 -0.78 -7.31 -21.82
N PRO A 73 0.24 -7.63 -22.65
CA PRO A 73 0.77 -8.98 -22.77
C PRO A 73 1.74 -9.37 -21.63
N ALA A 74 1.80 -8.60 -20.54
CA ALA A 74 2.75 -8.78 -19.44
C ALA A 74 2.58 -10.15 -18.75
N PRO A 75 3.61 -11.01 -18.66
CA PRO A 75 3.58 -12.27 -17.92
C PRO A 75 3.24 -12.10 -16.45
N GLN A 76 3.61 -10.97 -15.84
CA GLN A 76 3.24 -10.61 -14.48
C GLN A 76 1.71 -10.51 -14.27
N LEU A 77 0.92 -10.40 -15.35
CA LEU A 77 -0.54 -10.42 -15.31
C LEU A 77 -1.13 -11.79 -15.74
N ALA A 78 -0.35 -12.86 -15.70
CA ALA A 78 -0.86 -14.23 -15.83
C ALA A 78 -1.58 -14.64 -14.53
N PRO A 79 -2.67 -15.43 -14.60
CA PRO A 79 -3.37 -15.92 -13.40
C PRO A 79 -2.43 -16.63 -12.43
N GLY A 80 -2.64 -16.43 -11.13
CA GLY A 80 -1.88 -17.07 -10.04
C GLY A 80 -0.59 -16.33 -9.65
N THR A 81 -0.18 -15.31 -10.39
CA THR A 81 0.96 -14.44 -10.04
C THR A 81 0.64 -13.53 -8.84
N ALA A 82 1.68 -12.95 -8.23
CA ALA A 82 1.54 -11.99 -7.13
C ALA A 82 0.69 -10.75 -7.48
N LEU A 83 0.54 -10.41 -8.76
CA LEU A 83 -0.32 -9.31 -9.21
C LEU A 83 -1.76 -9.72 -9.56
N THR A 84 -2.12 -11.00 -9.55
CA THR A 84 -3.47 -11.45 -9.94
C THR A 84 -4.09 -12.48 -8.98
N THR A 85 -3.35 -12.86 -7.93
CA THR A 85 -3.85 -13.73 -6.87
C THR A 85 -4.92 -13.02 -6.03
N THR A 86 -5.84 -13.82 -5.47
CA THR A 86 -6.79 -13.38 -4.44
C THR A 86 -6.29 -13.69 -3.03
N GLU A 87 -5.19 -14.41 -2.91
CA GLU A 87 -4.51 -14.66 -1.64
C GLU A 87 -3.61 -13.49 -1.24
N TYR A 88 -3.05 -13.57 -0.04
CA TYR A 88 -2.04 -12.65 0.46
C TYR A 88 -0.90 -12.41 -0.55
N THR A 89 -0.51 -11.14 -0.68
CA THR A 89 0.62 -10.70 -1.50
C THR A 89 1.10 -9.32 -1.03
N PHE A 90 2.40 -9.07 -1.07
CA PHE A 90 2.95 -7.74 -0.78
C PHE A 90 2.67 -6.72 -1.89
N ARG A 91 2.27 -7.18 -3.08
CA ARG A 91 2.00 -6.31 -4.23
C ARG A 91 0.56 -5.84 -4.25
N LEU A 92 0.33 -4.69 -4.87
CA LEU A 92 -1.02 -4.20 -5.11
C LEU A 92 -1.71 -5.01 -6.21
N ALA A 93 -2.37 -6.12 -5.87
CA ALA A 93 -2.98 -7.02 -6.86
C ALA A 93 -4.01 -6.30 -7.75
N TRP A 94 -4.05 -6.70 -9.02
CA TRP A 94 -5.07 -6.32 -10.00
C TRP A 94 -6.33 -7.13 -9.74
N GLN A 95 -7.47 -6.45 -9.61
CA GLN A 95 -8.71 -7.13 -9.27
C GLN A 95 -9.27 -7.94 -10.45
N PRO A 96 -9.95 -9.07 -10.19
CA PRO A 96 -10.77 -9.73 -11.18
C PRO A 96 -11.74 -8.71 -11.82
N GLY A 97 -11.79 -8.67 -13.15
CA GLY A 97 -12.68 -7.78 -13.89
C GLY A 97 -12.19 -6.34 -14.07
N GLU A 98 -11.11 -5.90 -13.41
CA GLU A 98 -10.57 -4.54 -13.53
C GLU A 98 -10.34 -4.14 -15.00
N ARG A 99 -9.66 -5.01 -15.76
CA ARG A 99 -9.36 -4.82 -17.19
C ARG A 99 -10.60 -4.87 -18.09
N ALA A 100 -11.70 -5.46 -17.64
CA ALA A 100 -12.96 -5.53 -18.37
C ALA A 100 -13.91 -4.36 -18.03
N ALA A 101 -13.64 -3.59 -16.98
CA ALA A 101 -14.53 -2.54 -16.49
C ALA A 101 -14.59 -1.26 -17.36
N GLY A 102 -13.88 -1.23 -18.50
CA GLY A 102 -13.93 -0.10 -19.43
C GLY A 102 -13.35 1.20 -18.86
N LEU A 103 -12.53 1.12 -17.81
CA LEU A 103 -12.00 2.27 -17.10
C LEU A 103 -11.24 3.24 -18.01
N GLN A 104 -10.58 2.74 -19.07
CA GLN A 104 -9.88 3.56 -20.07
C GLN A 104 -10.78 4.59 -20.77
N MET A 105 -12.09 4.32 -20.83
CA MET A 105 -13.08 5.20 -21.43
C MET A 105 -13.61 6.25 -20.44
N GLN A 106 -13.35 6.07 -19.14
CA GLN A 106 -13.76 7.00 -18.09
C GLN A 106 -12.77 8.16 -17.98
N ARG A 107 -13.31 9.38 -17.86
CA ARG A 107 -12.50 10.61 -17.68
C ARG A 107 -11.92 10.74 -16.27
N LEU A 108 -12.54 10.12 -15.28
CA LEU A 108 -12.23 10.22 -13.87
C LEU A 108 -12.40 8.86 -13.18
N PRO A 109 -11.77 8.63 -12.02
CA PRO A 109 -12.07 7.48 -11.17
C PRO A 109 -13.58 7.40 -10.89
N PRO A 110 -14.27 6.31 -11.29
CA PRO A 110 -15.70 6.21 -11.07
C PRO A 110 -15.99 6.06 -9.59
N SER A 111 -17.09 6.64 -9.12
CA SER A 111 -17.61 6.47 -7.75
C SER A 111 -16.70 6.85 -6.56
N THR A 112 -15.44 7.24 -6.75
CA THR A 112 -14.50 7.58 -5.65
C THR A 112 -15.07 8.67 -4.73
N ALA A 113 -15.52 9.80 -5.27
CA ALA A 113 -16.11 10.88 -4.48
C ALA A 113 -17.38 10.42 -3.72
N ARG A 114 -18.20 9.56 -4.33
CA ARG A 114 -19.41 9.00 -3.71
C ARG A 114 -19.06 8.02 -2.59
N GLN A 115 -18.08 7.15 -2.81
CA GLN A 115 -17.58 6.20 -1.81
C GLN A 115 -17.01 6.92 -0.59
N LEU A 116 -16.29 8.02 -0.82
CA LEU A 116 -15.74 8.87 0.26
C LEU A 116 -16.77 9.84 0.86
N GLN A 117 -18.01 9.86 0.37
CA GLN A 117 -19.06 10.80 0.81
C GLN A 117 -18.60 12.27 0.74
N ALA A 118 -17.79 12.59 -0.27
CA ALA A 118 -17.19 13.90 -0.45
C ALA A 118 -18.26 14.97 -0.71
N THR A 119 -18.08 16.16 -0.12
CA THR A 119 -18.84 17.35 -0.49
C THR A 119 -18.53 17.74 -1.95
N PRO A 120 -19.36 18.58 -2.61
CA PRO A 120 -19.08 19.01 -3.98
C PRO A 120 -17.70 19.64 -4.18
N ASP A 121 -17.20 20.39 -3.20
CA ASP A 121 -15.89 21.02 -3.27
C ASP A 121 -14.75 20.01 -3.13
N GLN A 122 -14.90 19.06 -2.19
CA GLN A 122 -13.97 17.95 -2.03
C GLN A 122 -13.95 17.05 -3.28
N ALA A 123 -15.11 16.76 -3.87
CA ALA A 123 -15.21 15.99 -5.10
C ALA A 123 -14.42 16.65 -6.24
N ARG A 124 -14.58 17.96 -6.44
CA ARG A 124 -13.80 18.71 -7.44
C ARG A 124 -12.29 18.62 -7.18
N SER A 125 -11.86 18.78 -5.94
CA SER A 125 -10.44 18.67 -5.55
C SER A 125 -9.88 17.26 -5.80
N LEU A 126 -10.64 16.21 -5.49
CA LEU A 126 -10.27 14.83 -5.75
C LEU A 126 -10.13 14.56 -7.25
N GLU A 127 -11.06 15.07 -8.06
CA GLU A 127 -11.03 14.90 -9.51
C GLU A 127 -9.84 15.63 -10.17
N GLU A 128 -9.52 16.83 -9.70
CA GLU A 128 -8.35 17.59 -10.17
C GLU A 128 -7.04 16.91 -9.76
N SER A 129 -6.97 16.42 -8.52
CA SER A 129 -5.82 15.67 -8.02
C SER A 129 -5.59 14.38 -8.80
N ALA A 130 -6.66 13.63 -9.09
CA ALA A 130 -6.59 12.41 -9.89
C ALA A 130 -6.10 12.70 -11.32
N ARG A 131 -6.57 13.78 -11.95
CA ARG A 131 -6.10 14.21 -13.27
C ARG A 131 -4.64 14.62 -13.26
N THR A 132 -4.23 15.41 -12.27
CA THR A 132 -2.84 15.85 -12.12
C THR A 132 -1.91 14.66 -11.93
N LEU A 133 -2.29 13.71 -11.07
CA LEU A 133 -1.50 12.49 -10.86
C LEU A 133 -1.42 11.64 -12.13
N ALA A 134 -2.54 11.43 -12.83
CA ALA A 134 -2.54 10.69 -14.09
C ALA A 134 -1.63 11.35 -15.15
N SER A 135 -1.67 12.69 -15.24
CA SER A 135 -0.79 13.45 -16.13
C SER A 135 0.69 13.28 -15.75
N ALA A 136 1.01 13.35 -14.46
CA ALA A 136 2.38 13.18 -13.97
C ALA A 136 2.90 11.76 -14.23
N LEU A 137 2.07 10.74 -14.02
CA LEU A 137 2.42 9.35 -14.38
C LEU A 137 2.67 9.24 -15.88
N GLN A 138 1.81 9.81 -16.72
CA GLN A 138 1.96 9.73 -18.18
C GLN A 138 3.24 10.40 -18.71
N THR A 139 3.75 11.42 -18.03
CA THR A 139 5.00 12.11 -18.40
C THR A 139 6.24 11.48 -17.74
N SER A 140 6.07 10.53 -16.81
CA SER A 140 7.18 9.83 -16.15
C SER A 140 8.02 8.99 -17.12
N GLN A 141 9.27 8.76 -16.74
CA GLN A 141 10.21 7.95 -17.53
C GLN A 141 9.71 6.50 -17.67
N GLU A 142 9.12 5.95 -16.63
CA GLU A 142 8.59 4.58 -16.58
C GLU A 142 7.47 4.38 -17.59
N TRP A 143 6.54 5.35 -17.69
CA TRP A 143 5.44 5.30 -18.67
C TRP A 143 5.94 5.43 -20.10
N GLN A 144 6.89 6.34 -20.35
CA GLN A 144 7.50 6.52 -21.65
C GLN A 144 8.28 5.27 -22.08
N ARG A 145 9.01 4.65 -21.14
CA ARG A 145 9.74 3.39 -21.37
C ARG A 145 8.78 2.25 -21.70
N LEU A 146 7.67 2.13 -20.97
CA LEU A 146 6.62 1.14 -21.28
C LEU A 146 6.01 1.36 -22.66
N ALA A 147 5.73 2.62 -23.03
CA ALA A 147 5.22 2.96 -24.36
C ALA A 147 6.23 2.61 -25.47
N ALA A 148 7.52 2.87 -25.26
CA ALA A 148 8.59 2.53 -26.19
C ALA A 148 8.76 1.01 -26.33
N ALA A 149 8.90 0.30 -25.21
CA ALA A 149 9.06 -1.15 -25.20
C ALA A 149 7.87 -1.86 -25.86
N ARG A 150 6.64 -1.39 -25.62
CA ARG A 150 5.44 -1.90 -26.30
C ARG A 150 5.52 -1.73 -27.83
N ARG A 151 6.03 -0.61 -28.32
CA ARG A 151 6.20 -0.37 -29.76
C ARG A 151 7.30 -1.25 -30.37
N ALA A 152 8.31 -1.62 -29.59
CA ALA A 152 9.39 -2.52 -30.00
C ALA A 152 8.97 -4.00 -30.09
N LEU A 153 7.81 -4.37 -29.53
CA LEU A 153 7.31 -5.76 -29.59
C LEU A 153 6.90 -6.17 -31.02
N ASP A 154 7.76 -6.98 -31.64
CA ASP A 154 7.46 -7.73 -32.86
C ASP A 154 6.64 -9.01 -32.58
N GLU A 155 6.33 -9.76 -33.63
CA GLU A 155 5.52 -10.99 -33.50
C GLU A 155 6.25 -12.09 -32.73
N SER A 156 7.57 -12.20 -32.88
CA SER A 156 8.38 -13.17 -32.14
C SER A 156 8.32 -12.90 -30.63
N SER A 157 8.55 -11.65 -30.24
CA SER A 157 8.48 -11.20 -28.84
C SER A 157 7.09 -11.40 -28.25
N ARG A 158 6.03 -11.10 -29.02
CA ARG A 158 4.64 -11.36 -28.59
C ARG A 158 4.35 -12.85 -28.39
N ASN A 159 4.90 -13.72 -29.24
CA ASN A 159 4.79 -15.17 -29.06
C ASN A 159 5.52 -15.63 -27.79
N ALA A 160 6.72 -15.12 -27.53
CA ALA A 160 7.48 -15.42 -26.32
C ALA A 160 6.70 -15.02 -25.05
N LEU A 161 6.12 -13.82 -25.02
CA LEU A 161 5.27 -13.36 -23.90
C LEU A 161 4.04 -14.27 -23.70
N ARG A 162 3.38 -14.68 -24.80
CA ARG A 162 2.23 -15.60 -24.75
C ARG A 162 2.59 -16.97 -24.20
N GLN A 163 3.71 -17.55 -24.65
CA GLN A 163 4.19 -18.84 -24.17
C GLN A 163 4.55 -18.78 -22.70
N THR A 164 5.24 -17.71 -22.28
CA THR A 164 5.59 -17.47 -20.86
C THR A 164 4.35 -17.37 -19.99
N ARG A 165 3.32 -16.63 -20.43
CA ARG A 165 2.01 -16.59 -19.75
C ARG A 165 1.35 -17.96 -19.63
N ALA A 166 1.45 -18.81 -20.66
CA ALA A 166 0.89 -20.16 -20.64
C ALA A 166 1.62 -21.06 -19.64
N ARG A 167 2.96 -21.01 -19.60
CA ARG A 167 3.77 -21.75 -18.60
C ARG A 167 3.48 -21.29 -17.18
N LEU A 168 3.42 -19.97 -16.95
CA LEU A 168 3.04 -19.41 -15.64
C LEU A 168 1.67 -19.91 -15.18
N ARG A 169 0.66 -19.89 -16.06
CA ARG A 169 -0.69 -20.39 -15.73
C ARG A 169 -0.68 -21.85 -15.29
N GLN A 170 0.19 -22.67 -15.86
CA GLN A 170 0.34 -24.07 -15.47
C GLN A 170 1.04 -24.20 -14.11
N ARG A 171 2.19 -23.53 -13.95
CA ARG A 171 3.04 -23.61 -12.75
C ARG A 171 2.45 -22.92 -11.51
N LEU A 172 1.54 -21.98 -11.72
CA LEU A 172 0.85 -21.21 -10.68
C LEU A 172 -0.66 -21.52 -10.63
N SER A 173 -1.05 -22.71 -11.08
CA SER A 173 -2.42 -23.20 -10.86
C SER A 173 -2.64 -23.54 -9.38
N ASP A 174 -3.87 -23.40 -8.90
CA ASP A 174 -4.23 -23.63 -7.49
C ASP A 174 -3.72 -24.99 -6.99
N ALA A 175 -3.94 -26.06 -7.77
CA ALA A 175 -3.46 -27.41 -7.44
C ALA A 175 -1.94 -27.51 -7.28
N VAL A 176 -1.16 -26.76 -8.06
CA VAL A 176 0.32 -26.77 -7.95
C VAL A 176 0.76 -25.96 -6.74
N ILE A 177 0.12 -24.84 -6.46
CA ILE A 177 0.44 -24.00 -5.29
C ILE A 177 0.08 -24.75 -4.00
N ASP A 178 -1.09 -25.40 -3.96
CA ASP A 178 -1.54 -26.21 -2.82
C ASP A 178 -0.64 -27.42 -2.57
N ALA A 179 -0.13 -28.04 -3.63
CA ALA A 179 0.84 -29.12 -3.51
C ALA A 179 2.22 -28.64 -3.02
N HIS A 180 2.61 -27.40 -3.33
CA HIS A 180 3.86 -26.80 -2.87
C HIS A 180 3.80 -26.39 -1.40
N GLU A 181 2.76 -25.64 -1.02
CA GLU A 181 2.53 -25.23 0.37
C GLU A 181 1.01 -25.06 0.62
N PRO A 182 0.39 -25.93 1.44
CA PRO A 182 -1.07 -25.96 1.57
C PRO A 182 -1.67 -24.86 2.44
N SER A 183 -0.90 -24.18 3.28
CA SER A 183 -1.47 -23.39 4.39
C SER A 183 -0.80 -22.04 4.66
N LYS A 184 0.50 -21.90 4.38
CA LYS A 184 1.25 -20.70 4.76
C LYS A 184 1.24 -19.66 3.66
N ALA A 185 0.51 -18.57 3.88
CA ALA A 185 0.32 -17.47 2.96
C ALA A 185 1.64 -16.85 2.44
N LEU A 186 2.61 -16.61 3.33
CA LEU A 186 3.90 -16.01 2.98
C LEU A 186 4.75 -16.92 2.08
N GLU A 187 4.83 -18.22 2.41
CA GLU A 187 5.57 -19.20 1.61
C GLU A 187 4.92 -19.35 0.22
N ARG A 188 3.59 -19.37 0.13
CA ARG A 188 2.87 -19.35 -1.15
C ARG A 188 3.12 -18.07 -1.95
N HIS A 189 3.23 -16.91 -1.30
CA HIS A 189 3.64 -15.66 -1.97
C HIS A 189 5.06 -15.77 -2.54
N ASN A 190 6.02 -16.23 -1.74
CA ASN A 190 7.41 -16.39 -2.15
C ASN A 190 7.55 -17.37 -3.32
N TYR A 191 6.79 -18.46 -3.33
CA TYR A 191 6.73 -19.39 -4.45
C TYR A 191 6.26 -18.70 -5.74
N ARG A 192 5.17 -17.92 -5.69
CA ARG A 192 4.67 -17.17 -6.85
C ARG A 192 5.70 -16.20 -7.41
N CYS A 193 6.39 -15.48 -6.53
CA CYS A 193 7.46 -14.56 -6.91
C CYS A 193 8.63 -15.29 -7.56
N THR A 194 9.07 -16.41 -6.98
CA THR A 194 10.17 -17.22 -7.50
C THR A 194 9.87 -17.74 -8.91
N VAL A 195 8.71 -18.39 -9.08
CA VAL A 195 8.27 -18.92 -10.38
C VAL A 195 8.13 -17.81 -11.43
N LEU A 196 7.61 -16.63 -11.04
CA LEU A 196 7.49 -15.51 -11.95
C LEU A 196 8.87 -15.01 -12.42
N THR A 197 9.81 -14.85 -11.49
CA THR A 197 11.19 -14.43 -11.79
C THR A 197 11.86 -15.40 -12.75
N GLU A 198 11.83 -16.71 -12.44
CA GLU A 198 12.43 -17.75 -13.28
C GLU A 198 11.89 -17.76 -14.72
N GLU A 199 10.59 -17.51 -14.91
CA GLU A 199 9.98 -17.47 -16.24
C GLU A 199 10.29 -16.17 -17.00
N ILE A 200 10.46 -15.05 -16.30
CA ILE A 200 10.85 -13.77 -16.91
C ILE A 200 12.34 -13.79 -17.28
N GLU A 201 13.20 -14.40 -16.49
CA GLU A 201 14.64 -14.54 -16.77
C GLU A 201 14.93 -15.34 -18.04
N GLN A 202 13.97 -16.14 -18.52
CA GLN A 202 14.06 -16.86 -19.80
C GLN A 202 13.73 -15.98 -21.01
N LEU A 203 13.11 -14.82 -20.81
CA LEU A 203 12.84 -13.86 -21.88
C LEU A 203 14.12 -13.13 -22.26
N THR A 204 14.22 -12.76 -23.54
CA THR A 204 15.33 -11.97 -24.06
C THR A 204 14.83 -10.86 -24.97
N GLY A 205 15.67 -9.84 -25.17
CA GLY A 205 15.42 -8.77 -26.12
C GLY A 205 14.12 -7.98 -25.82
N PRO A 206 13.33 -7.60 -26.84
CA PRO A 206 12.17 -6.73 -26.65
C PRO A 206 11.10 -7.30 -25.71
N ALA A 207 10.98 -8.63 -25.59
CA ALA A 207 10.06 -9.25 -24.66
C ALA A 207 10.45 -8.97 -23.20
N GLN A 208 11.73 -9.14 -22.87
CA GLN A 208 12.27 -8.85 -21.53
C GLN A 208 12.19 -7.35 -21.21
N GLU A 209 12.58 -6.48 -22.17
CA GLU A 209 12.49 -5.03 -21.98
C GLU A 209 11.05 -4.58 -21.70
N PHE A 210 10.07 -5.19 -22.36
CA PHE A 210 8.66 -4.92 -22.09
C PHE A 210 8.24 -5.38 -20.69
N THR A 211 8.67 -6.57 -20.24
CA THR A 211 8.32 -7.03 -18.89
C THR A 211 8.92 -6.13 -17.82
N ASP A 212 10.17 -5.68 -17.98
CA ASP A 212 10.83 -4.79 -17.02
C ASP A 212 10.16 -3.41 -17.00
N ALA A 213 9.85 -2.86 -18.17
CA ALA A 213 9.16 -1.58 -18.28
C ALA A 213 7.74 -1.63 -17.70
N PHE A 214 7.05 -2.77 -17.84
CA PHE A 214 5.75 -2.98 -17.21
C PHE A 214 5.85 -3.01 -15.68
N ASP A 215 6.80 -3.76 -15.10
CA ASP A 215 6.96 -3.82 -13.63
C ASP A 215 7.34 -2.45 -13.06
N ALA A 216 8.22 -1.69 -13.73
CA ALA A 216 8.58 -0.33 -13.32
C ALA A 216 7.36 0.61 -13.31
N ALA A 217 6.52 0.58 -14.36
CA ALA A 217 5.32 1.40 -14.44
C ALA A 217 4.26 0.99 -13.39
N ASP A 218 4.07 -0.32 -13.15
CA ASP A 218 3.15 -0.81 -12.12
C ASP A 218 3.64 -0.46 -10.70
N ARG A 219 4.94 -0.59 -10.44
CA ARG A 219 5.56 -0.16 -9.17
C ARG A 219 5.45 1.34 -8.95
N LEU A 220 5.55 2.16 -9.99
CA LEU A 220 5.32 3.60 -9.86
C LEU A 220 3.88 3.92 -9.45
N VAL A 221 2.89 3.20 -10.01
CA VAL A 221 1.50 3.32 -9.54
C VAL A 221 1.39 2.85 -8.10
N GLU A 222 2.02 1.72 -7.73
CA GLU A 222 2.02 1.21 -6.36
C GLU A 222 2.63 2.22 -5.37
N LEU A 223 3.75 2.85 -5.72
CA LEU A 223 4.41 3.90 -4.93
C LEU A 223 3.51 5.12 -4.75
N ALA A 224 2.98 5.66 -5.85
CA ALA A 224 2.11 6.82 -5.81
C ALA A 224 0.80 6.53 -5.05
N ALA A 225 0.26 5.32 -5.22
CA ALA A 225 -1.02 4.95 -4.66
C ALA A 225 -0.95 4.48 -3.20
N SER A 226 0.08 3.71 -2.84
CA SER A 226 0.15 3.03 -1.54
C SER A 226 1.10 3.76 -0.61
N ASP A 227 2.29 4.12 -1.08
CA ASP A 227 3.32 4.67 -0.20
C ASP A 227 3.10 6.18 0.04
N VAL A 228 2.53 6.92 -0.92
CA VAL A 228 2.20 8.34 -0.73
C VAL A 228 0.78 8.55 -0.19
N PHE A 229 -0.27 8.00 -0.82
CA PHE A 229 -1.64 8.18 -0.27
C PHE A 229 -1.91 7.39 1.01
N GLY A 230 -1.23 6.25 1.22
CA GLY A 230 -1.31 5.53 2.49
C GLY A 230 -0.78 6.35 3.67
N GLN A 231 0.26 7.18 3.45
CA GLN A 231 0.77 8.12 4.46
C GLN A 231 -0.21 9.26 4.76
N LEU A 232 -1.09 9.60 3.81
CA LEU A 232 -2.06 10.69 3.96
C LEU A 232 -3.36 10.23 4.65
N THR A 233 -3.58 8.92 4.76
CA THR A 233 -4.74 8.36 5.45
C THR A 233 -4.37 8.05 6.89
N ILE A 234 -4.25 9.09 7.69
CA ILE A 234 -4.09 8.92 9.13
C ILE A 234 -5.49 8.81 9.75
N HIS A 235 -5.74 7.67 10.38
CA HIS A 235 -6.96 7.46 11.16
C HIS A 235 -6.72 7.69 12.64
N GLY A 236 -7.45 8.65 13.22
CA GLY A 236 -7.49 8.88 14.67
C GLY A 236 -6.84 10.18 15.12
N ARG A 237 -6.84 10.36 16.44
CA ARG A 237 -6.10 11.42 17.13
C ARG A 237 -4.70 10.90 17.46
N PRO A 238 -3.68 11.76 17.55
CA PRO A 238 -2.35 11.31 17.94
C PRO A 238 -2.35 10.60 19.28
N LEU A 239 -1.48 9.60 19.44
CA LEU A 239 -1.18 9.00 20.73
C LEU A 239 -0.21 9.90 21.50
N LEU A 240 -0.56 10.24 22.74
CA LEU A 240 0.35 10.93 23.64
C LEU A 240 1.27 9.89 24.28
N LEU A 241 2.54 9.92 23.90
CA LEU A 241 3.61 9.16 24.52
C LEU A 241 4.13 9.96 25.71
N GLN A 242 3.88 9.42 26.91
CA GLN A 242 4.33 10.04 28.15
C GLN A 242 5.74 9.58 28.51
N HIS A 243 6.45 10.42 29.26
CA HIS A 243 7.79 10.17 29.76
C HIS A 243 8.83 9.98 28.66
N ALA A 244 8.72 10.72 27.56
CA ALA A 244 9.76 10.73 26.54
C ALA A 244 11.07 11.30 27.12
N THR A 245 12.18 10.63 26.87
CA THR A 245 13.53 10.99 27.34
C THR A 245 14.53 10.89 26.18
N ASP A 246 15.76 11.36 26.39
CA ASP A 246 16.84 11.34 25.38
C ASP A 246 16.42 11.92 24.02
N ILE A 247 15.78 13.09 24.05
CA ILE A 247 15.22 13.74 22.86
C ILE A 247 16.34 14.42 22.06
N ASP A 248 16.69 13.83 20.93
CA ASP A 248 17.62 14.38 19.94
C ASP A 248 16.84 14.92 18.74
N LEU A 249 17.09 16.17 18.35
CA LEU A 249 16.45 16.80 17.19
C LEU A 249 17.45 16.93 16.04
N GLU A 250 17.17 16.26 14.92
CA GLU A 250 17.96 16.42 13.71
C GLU A 250 17.65 17.77 13.03
N PRO A 251 18.68 18.46 12.50
CA PRO A 251 18.49 19.65 11.68
C PRO A 251 17.87 19.28 10.32
N GLY A 252 16.90 20.06 9.85
CA GLY A 252 16.25 19.87 8.54
C GLY A 252 14.79 20.34 8.50
N THR A 253 14.18 20.30 7.31
CA THR A 253 12.75 20.56 7.12
C THR A 253 12.15 19.46 6.23
N PRO A 254 11.26 18.60 6.75
CA PRO A 254 10.75 18.57 8.13
C PRO A 254 11.81 18.08 9.14
N ARG A 255 11.76 18.62 10.36
CA ARG A 255 12.66 18.23 11.47
C ARG A 255 12.32 16.81 11.94
N ARG A 256 13.33 16.04 12.33
CA ARG A 256 13.14 14.71 12.93
C ARG A 256 13.51 14.74 14.40
N ALA A 257 12.77 13.99 15.20
CA ALA A 257 13.02 13.77 16.62
C ALA A 257 13.33 12.29 16.85
N HIS A 258 14.35 12.01 17.64
CA HIS A 258 14.64 10.70 18.18
C HIS A 258 14.48 10.76 19.68
N PHE A 259 13.83 9.79 20.29
CA PHE A 259 13.59 9.78 21.72
C PHE A 259 13.36 8.36 22.21
N THR A 260 13.42 8.22 23.52
CA THR A 260 13.31 6.96 24.24
C THR A 260 12.06 7.02 25.13
N VAL A 261 11.33 5.91 25.23
CA VAL A 261 10.25 5.76 26.22
C VAL A 261 10.54 4.59 27.18
N PRO A 262 10.10 4.66 28.44
CA PRO A 262 10.48 3.70 29.48
C PRO A 262 9.64 2.40 29.46
N TYR A 263 8.75 2.25 28.49
CA TYR A 263 7.92 1.07 28.26
C TYR A 263 8.13 0.60 26.82
N ASP A 264 7.73 -0.62 26.50
CA ASP A 264 7.71 -1.08 25.11
C ASP A 264 6.44 -0.56 24.44
N PRO A 265 6.53 0.48 23.60
CA PRO A 265 5.35 1.05 23.02
C PRO A 265 5.04 0.18 21.79
N TRP A 266 3.97 -0.60 21.85
CA TRP A 266 3.47 -1.34 20.70
C TRP A 266 2.89 -0.34 19.69
N LEU A 267 3.78 0.34 18.97
CA LEU A 267 3.51 1.40 18.00
C LEU A 267 4.04 1.01 16.63
N ASP A 268 3.26 1.34 15.61
CA ASP A 268 3.63 1.11 14.23
C ASP A 268 4.22 2.34 13.55
N THR A 269 5.18 2.10 12.66
CA THR A 269 5.65 3.15 11.76
C THR A 269 4.49 3.66 10.90
N GLY A 270 4.24 4.97 10.91
CA GLY A 270 3.10 5.62 10.26
C GLY A 270 2.09 6.21 11.24
N GLU A 271 2.18 5.90 12.53
CA GLU A 271 1.30 6.50 13.53
C GLU A 271 1.61 7.98 13.80
N LEU A 272 0.57 8.76 14.04
CA LEU A 272 0.72 10.09 14.62
C LEU A 272 0.89 9.98 16.13
N ILE A 273 1.94 10.61 16.62
CA ILE A 273 2.26 10.65 18.04
C ILE A 273 2.50 12.09 18.47
N GLN A 274 2.28 12.34 19.74
CA GLN A 274 2.73 13.53 20.44
C GLN A 274 3.54 13.07 21.63
N ILE A 275 4.67 13.71 21.90
CA ILE A 275 5.43 13.45 23.11
C ILE A 275 5.09 14.52 24.15
N ASP A 276 5.12 14.15 25.42
CA ASP A 276 4.86 15.07 26.54
C ASP A 276 6.07 15.97 26.87
N ASP A 277 6.74 16.48 25.83
CA ASP A 277 7.92 17.33 25.97
C ASP A 277 7.75 18.67 25.22
N PRO A 278 8.04 19.82 25.87
CA PRO A 278 7.87 21.14 25.25
C PRO A 278 8.79 21.41 24.06
N LEU A 279 9.85 20.62 23.85
CA LEU A 279 10.73 20.73 22.68
C LEU A 279 10.04 20.31 21.37
N VAL A 280 8.98 19.48 21.46
CA VAL A 280 8.21 18.99 20.31
C VAL A 280 6.72 19.14 20.62
N MET A 281 6.20 20.36 20.46
CA MET A 281 4.78 20.65 20.66
C MET A 281 3.88 20.15 19.53
N ASP A 282 4.42 20.07 18.32
CA ASP A 282 3.72 19.59 17.14
C ASP A 282 3.58 18.07 17.16
N THR A 283 2.54 17.57 16.51
CA THR A 283 2.38 16.15 16.24
C THR A 283 3.50 15.66 15.33
N SER A 284 3.93 14.43 15.55
CA SER A 284 4.98 13.78 14.77
C SER A 284 4.45 12.50 14.12
N LEU A 285 4.92 12.21 12.91
CA LEU A 285 4.71 10.93 12.24
C LEU A 285 5.80 9.97 12.65
N LEU A 286 5.48 8.85 13.31
CA LEU A 286 6.44 7.83 13.69
C LEU A 286 7.01 7.18 12.42
N THR A 287 8.32 7.28 12.22
CA THR A 287 9.02 6.79 11.02
C THR A 287 9.83 5.54 11.30
N ARG A 288 10.20 5.30 12.57
CA ARG A 288 10.96 4.13 12.98
C ARG A 288 10.70 3.76 14.43
N THR A 289 10.53 2.46 14.67
CA THR A 289 10.53 1.85 16.01
C THR A 289 11.71 0.89 16.08
N THR A 290 12.52 1.01 17.13
CA THR A 290 13.55 0.02 17.46
C THR A 290 13.10 -0.70 18.71
N VAL A 291 12.59 -1.92 18.54
CA VAL A 291 12.21 -2.78 19.66
C VAL A 291 13.48 -3.48 20.16
N SER A 292 13.80 -3.25 21.43
CA SER A 292 14.85 -4.01 22.11
C SER A 292 14.22 -5.27 22.70
N LEU A 293 14.62 -6.46 22.22
CA LEU A 293 14.19 -7.74 22.80
C LEU A 293 14.91 -8.05 24.14
N GLY A 294 15.67 -7.09 24.69
CA GLY A 294 16.34 -7.16 26.00
C GLY A 294 15.85 -6.04 26.94
N PRO A 295 16.43 -5.90 28.16
CA PRO A 295 15.97 -4.95 29.18
C PRO A 295 16.27 -3.47 28.87
N GLY A 296 16.56 -3.13 27.61
CA GLY A 296 16.85 -1.77 27.16
C GLY A 296 15.59 -1.07 26.66
N PRO A 297 15.48 0.26 26.82
CA PRO A 297 14.29 0.98 26.39
C PRO A 297 14.21 1.06 24.85
N SER A 298 12.98 1.14 24.34
CA SER A 298 12.71 1.22 22.90
C SER A 298 13.02 2.64 22.39
N ARG A 299 13.84 2.74 21.32
CA ARG A 299 14.19 4.02 20.69
C ARG A 299 13.31 4.26 19.47
N LEU A 300 12.67 5.42 19.44
CA LEU A 300 11.72 5.84 18.42
C LEU A 300 12.33 6.97 17.57
N SER A 301 11.92 7.06 16.31
CA SER A 301 12.25 8.18 15.42
C SER A 301 11.00 8.68 14.73
N ALA A 302 10.74 9.99 14.82
CA ALA A 302 9.53 10.58 14.28
C ALA A 302 9.83 11.87 13.51
N GLN A 303 9.05 12.14 12.47
CA GLN A 303 9.10 13.36 11.69
C GLN A 303 8.09 14.36 12.23
N ILE A 304 8.54 15.53 12.67
CA ILE A 304 7.67 16.59 13.20
C ILE A 304 6.84 17.16 12.04
N LEU A 305 5.53 17.30 12.25
CA LEU A 305 4.58 17.89 11.31
C LEU A 305 4.27 19.33 11.75
N PRO A 306 4.90 20.36 11.15
CA PRO A 306 4.81 21.72 11.67
C PRO A 306 3.40 22.30 11.63
N GLY A 307 3.01 23.03 12.68
CA GLY A 307 1.73 23.73 12.75
C GLY A 307 0.54 22.83 13.10
N THR A 308 0.80 21.67 13.72
CA THR A 308 -0.21 20.69 14.12
C THR A 308 -0.52 20.70 15.61
N ALA A 309 0.24 21.44 16.43
CA ALA A 309 0.10 21.50 17.89
C ALA A 309 -1.32 21.81 18.42
N SER A 310 -2.15 22.49 17.63
CA SER A 310 -3.51 22.89 18.01
C SER A 310 -4.63 22.19 17.22
N LEU A 311 -4.30 21.22 16.36
CA LEU A 311 -5.30 20.62 15.46
C LEU A 311 -6.14 19.54 16.15
N TRP A 312 -5.64 18.94 17.22
CA TRP A 312 -6.28 17.80 17.88
C TRP A 312 -5.74 17.60 19.30
N ASP A 313 -6.59 17.09 20.19
CA ASP A 313 -6.16 16.62 21.51
C ASP A 313 -5.61 15.20 21.41
N ALA A 314 -4.36 14.99 21.84
CA ALA A 314 -3.78 13.66 21.87
C ALA A 314 -4.44 12.77 22.94
N THR A 315 -4.51 11.47 22.68
CA THR A 315 -5.05 10.49 23.62
C THR A 315 -3.91 9.78 24.34
N PRO A 316 -3.89 9.69 25.69
CA PRO A 316 -2.84 9.00 26.42
C PRO A 316 -2.63 7.56 25.91
N HIS A 317 -1.40 7.23 25.55
CA HIS A 317 -1.02 5.85 25.26
C HIS A 317 -1.04 5.05 26.57
N ARG A 318 -1.74 3.91 26.59
CA ARG A 318 -1.76 3.00 27.74
C ARG A 318 -0.81 1.83 27.46
N PRO A 319 0.29 1.67 28.22
CA PRO A 319 1.12 0.48 28.10
C PRO A 319 0.29 -0.77 28.46
N ILE A 320 0.53 -1.85 27.72
CA ILE A 320 -0.03 -3.19 27.99
C ILE A 320 0.88 -3.90 29.00
#